data_AF-A0A355X784-F1
#
_entry.id   AF-A0A355X784-F1
#
_cell.length_a   1.000
_cell.length_b   1.000
_cell.length_c   1.000
_cell.angle_alpha   90.00
_cell.angle_beta   90.00
_cell.angle_gamma   90.00
#
_symmetry.space_group_name_H-M   'P 1'
#
loop_
_entity.id
_entity.type
_entity.pdbx_description
1 polymer ?
#
loop_
_entity_poly.entity_id
_entity_poly.type
_entity_poly.pdbx_seq_one_letter_code
_entity_poly.pdbx_strand_id
1 'polypeptide(L)'
;MCCLKYEQNSYEYLHKITPKKNTVVDCREGRGVVVDASILTGKLKVQLDKSPEGLPVVVNREEVRVVRNDSNGHKEKRAKE
;
A
#
# COMPACT_ATOMS: atom_id res chain seq x y z
N MET A 1 16.26 -27.37 5.94
CA MET A 1 15.88 -26.74 4.65
C MET A 1 14.72 -27.53 4.07
N CYS A 2 13.64 -27.01 3.51
CA CYS A 2 13.27 -25.66 3.15
C CYS A 2 11.73 -25.63 3.25
N CYS A 3 11.18 -25.00 4.29
CA CYS A 3 9.71 -24.89 4.46
C CYS A 3 9.13 -23.79 3.54
N LEU A 4 9.54 -23.81 2.26
CA LEU A 4 9.22 -22.82 1.22
C LEU A 4 7.73 -22.47 1.15
N LYS A 5 6.85 -23.40 1.51
CA LYS A 5 5.40 -23.21 1.43
C LYS A 5 4.86 -22.18 2.42
N TYR A 6 5.43 -22.10 3.62
CA TYR A 6 5.01 -21.09 4.62
C TYR A 6 5.52 -19.70 4.27
N GLU A 7 6.73 -19.60 3.71
CA GLU A 7 7.28 -18.33 3.24
C GLU A 7 6.49 -17.82 2.03
N GLN A 8 6.19 -18.68 1.06
CA GLN A 8 5.42 -18.30 -0.14
C GLN A 8 4.04 -17.72 0.21
N ASN A 9 3.30 -18.39 1.12
CA ASN A 9 1.98 -17.92 1.54
C ASN A 9 2.02 -16.54 2.21
N SER A 10 3.08 -16.28 2.98
CA SER A 10 3.27 -15.00 3.67
C SER A 10 3.50 -13.87 2.65
N TYR A 11 4.36 -14.10 1.66
CA TYR A 11 4.58 -13.11 0.59
C TYR A 11 3.32 -12.85 -0.22
N GLU A 12 2.58 -13.89 -0.62
CA GLU A 12 1.33 -13.71 -1.36
C GLU A 12 0.28 -12.93 -0.58
N TYR A 13 0.16 -13.20 0.72
CA TYR A 13 -0.73 -12.44 1.60
C TYR A 13 -0.32 -10.98 1.65
N LEU A 14 0.96 -10.69 1.90
CA LEU A 14 1.47 -9.33 1.94
C LEU A 14 1.29 -8.61 0.59
N HIS A 15 1.44 -9.31 -0.53
CA HIS A 15 1.18 -8.78 -1.87
C HIS A 15 -0.30 -8.46 -2.14
N LYS A 16 -1.23 -9.21 -1.54
CA LYS A 16 -2.67 -8.97 -1.69
C LYS A 16 -3.13 -7.74 -0.91
N ILE A 17 -2.63 -7.56 0.30
CA ILE A 17 -3.06 -6.47 1.18
C ILE A 17 -2.31 -5.15 0.93
N THR A 18 -1.10 -5.21 0.35
CA THR A 18 -0.28 -4.02 0.15
C THR A 18 -0.68 -3.31 -1.16
N PRO A 19 -1.00 -2.00 -1.12
CA PRO A 19 -1.28 -1.23 -2.32
C PRO A 19 -0.10 -1.27 -3.30
N LYS A 20 -0.38 -1.45 -4.59
CA LYS A 20 0.66 -1.49 -5.63
C LYS A 20 1.12 -0.08 -6.00
N LYS A 21 2.27 0.01 -6.66
CA LYS A 21 2.73 1.26 -7.30
C LYS A 21 1.66 1.80 -8.25
N ASN A 22 1.58 3.12 -8.37
CA ASN A 22 0.55 3.86 -9.11
C ASN A 22 -0.88 3.74 -8.57
N THR A 23 -1.06 3.21 -7.36
CA THR A 23 -2.37 3.24 -6.69
C THR A 23 -2.60 4.59 -6.03
N VAL A 24 -3.80 5.15 -6.19
CA VAL A 24 -4.19 6.39 -5.50
C VAL A 24 -4.65 6.04 -4.08
N VAL A 25 -3.96 6.60 -3.09
CA VAL A 25 -4.20 6.38 -1.67
C VAL A 25 -4.48 7.70 -0.95
N ASP A 26 -5.30 7.64 0.09
CA ASP A 26 -5.56 8.72 1.03
C ASP A 26 -4.74 8.44 2.29
N CYS A 27 -3.79 9.31 2.57
CA CYS A 27 -2.94 9.28 3.76
C CYS A 27 -3.31 10.43 4.68
N ARG A 28 -2.84 10.41 5.95
CA ARG A 28 -3.09 11.49 6.91
C ARG A 28 -2.63 12.88 6.43
N GLU A 29 -1.60 12.95 5.59
CA GLU A 29 -1.10 14.20 5.00
C GLU A 29 -1.93 14.67 3.77
N GLY A 30 -2.70 13.76 3.17
CA GLY A 30 -3.56 14.03 2.03
C GLY A 30 -3.58 12.88 1.03
N ARG A 31 -4.22 13.15 -0.11
CA ARG A 31 -4.23 12.22 -1.25
C ARG A 31 -2.90 12.25 -1.99
N GLY A 32 -2.52 11.07 -2.47
CA GLY A 32 -1.34 10.89 -3.27
C GLY A 32 -1.31 9.56 -3.98
N VAL A 33 -0.22 9.36 -4.73
CA VAL A 33 0.01 8.17 -5.53
C VAL A 33 1.17 7.38 -4.94
N VAL A 34 1.01 6.07 -4.79
CA VAL A 34 2.09 5.18 -4.33
C VAL A 34 3.18 5.12 -5.39
N VAL A 35 4.36 5.65 -5.10
CA VAL A 35 5.54 5.56 -5.97
C VAL A 35 6.29 4.25 -5.72
N ASP A 36 6.33 3.81 -4.46
CA ASP A 36 7.04 2.60 -4.07
C ASP A 36 6.36 1.92 -2.87
N ALA A 37 6.45 0.60 -2.81
CA ALA A 37 5.82 -0.21 -1.78
C ALA A 37 6.81 -1.26 -1.27
N SER A 38 7.21 -1.14 -0.01
CA SER A 38 8.03 -2.11 0.69
C SER A 38 7.12 -3.12 1.40
N ILE A 39 6.77 -4.19 0.67
CA ILE A 39 5.78 -5.20 1.08
C ILE A 39 6.19 -5.91 2.39
N LEU A 40 7.49 -6.18 2.54
CA LEU A 40 8.07 -6.83 3.72
C LEU A 40 7.93 -5.99 4.99
N THR A 41 8.15 -4.67 4.89
CA THR A 41 8.11 -3.76 6.04
C THR A 41 6.75 -3.09 6.21
N GLY A 42 5.85 -3.21 5.25
CA GLY A 42 4.57 -2.51 5.21
C GLY A 42 4.67 -1.01 4.92
N LYS A 43 5.86 -0.49 4.59
CA LYS A 43 6.08 0.94 4.32
C LYS A 43 5.79 1.27 2.86
N LEU A 44 5.05 2.35 2.63
CA LEU A 44 4.70 2.89 1.32
C LEU A 44 5.32 4.27 1.16
N LYS A 45 5.87 4.53 -0.01
CA LYS A 45 6.26 5.88 -0.43
C LYS A 45 5.14 6.47 -1.28
N VAL A 46 4.57 7.56 -0.80
CA VAL A 46 3.43 8.21 -1.43
C VAL A 46 3.86 9.61 -1.87
N GLN A 47 3.69 9.89 -3.16
CA GLN A 47 3.81 11.24 -3.69
C GLN A 47 2.48 11.95 -3.48
N LEU A 48 2.47 13.02 -2.67
CA LEU A 48 1.27 13.79 -2.42
C LEU A 48 0.90 14.62 -3.66
N ASP A 49 -0.39 14.64 -4.02
CA ASP A 49 -0.88 15.42 -5.17
C ASP A 49 -0.70 16.94 -4.98
N LYS A 50 -0.68 17.40 -3.72
CA LYS A 50 -0.44 18.81 -3.36
C LYS A 50 0.99 19.27 -3.65
N SER A 51 1.95 18.34 -3.75
CA SER A 51 3.37 18.65 -3.92
C SER A 51 4.02 17.59 -4.80
N PRO A 52 3.78 17.63 -6.14
CA PRO A 52 4.32 16.63 -7.06
C PRO A 52 5.85 16.67 -7.16
N GLU A 53 6.48 17.81 -6.87
CA GLU A 53 7.96 17.95 -6.81
C GLU A 53 8.52 17.80 -5.38
N GLY A 54 7.65 17.56 -4.40
CA GLY A 54 8.06 17.31 -3.03
C GLY A 54 8.70 15.93 -2.85
N LEU A 55 9.38 15.73 -1.72
CA LEU A 55 9.88 14.41 -1.36
C LEU A 55 8.70 13.45 -1.09
N PRO A 56 8.76 12.19 -1.58
CA PRO A 56 7.76 11.18 -1.24
C PRO A 56 7.70 10.94 0.26
N VAL A 57 6.48 10.93 0.80
CA VAL A 57 6.24 10.67 2.22
C VAL A 57 6.24 9.16 2.45
N VAL A 58 6.88 8.72 3.54
CA VAL A 58 6.84 7.33 3.98
C VAL A 58 5.70 7.15 4.97
N VAL A 59 4.73 6.32 4.60
CA VAL A 59 3.55 5.99 5.42
C VAL A 59 3.42 4.48 5.58
N ASN A 60 2.71 4.01 6.61
CA ASN A 60 2.43 2.59 6.75
C ASN A 60 1.18 2.19 5.96
N ARG A 61 1.17 1.01 5.34
CA ARG A 61 0.01 0.48 4.60
C ARG A 61 -1.27 0.39 5.42
N GLU A 62 -1.15 0.27 6.75
CA GLU A 62 -2.30 0.21 7.65
C GLU A 62 -2.95 1.58 7.89
N GLU A 63 -2.20 2.65 7.62
CA GLU A 63 -2.61 4.05 7.84
C GLU A 63 -3.11 4.72 6.55
N VAL A 64 -3.14 3.99 5.43
CA VAL A 64 -3.59 4.50 4.15
C VAL A 64 -4.89 3.86 3.72
N ARG A 65 -5.73 4.63 3.03
CA ARG A 65 -6.97 4.14 2.43
C ARG A 65 -6.85 4.18 0.92
N VAL A 66 -7.06 3.05 0.26
CA VAL A 66 -7.10 3.01 -1.21
C VAL A 66 -8.33 3.74 -1.73
N VAL A 67 -8.13 4.75 -2.58
CA VAL A 67 -9.20 5.56 -3.19
C VAL A 67 -9.53 5.06 -4.58
N ARG A 68 -8.50 4.74 -5.38
CA ARG A 68 -8.66 4.25 -6.74
C ARG A 68 -7.61 3.18 -7.03
N ASN A 69 -8.07 1.95 -7.23
CA ASN A 69 -7.28 0.85 -7.75
C ASN A 69 -7.57 0.74 -9.26
N ASP A 70 -6.52 0.74 -10.09
CA ASP A 70 -6.64 0.48 -11.53
C ASP A 70 -6.90 -1.02 -11.81
N SER A 71 -6.72 -1.87 -10.80
CA SER A 71 -6.97 -3.31 -10.88
C SER A 71 -8.29 -3.70 -10.21
N ASN A 72 -9.19 -4.28 -11.00
CA ASN A 72 -10.41 -4.95 -10.59
C ASN A 72 -10.23 -5.86 -9.34
N GLY A 73 -11.08 -5.71 -8.31
CA GLY A 73 -11.28 -6.71 -7.24
C GLY A 73 -10.79 -6.37 -5.82
N HIS A 74 -11.71 -6.54 -4.86
CA HIS A 74 -11.56 -6.54 -3.38
C HIS A 74 -11.49 -5.19 -2.65
N LYS A 75 -12.68 -4.60 -2.43
CA LYS A 75 -12.97 -3.71 -1.29
C LYS A 75 -12.94 -4.55 -0.01
N GLU A 76 -11.86 -4.51 0.77
CA GLU A 76 -11.94 -4.91 2.17
C GLU A 76 -12.04 -3.65 3.04
N LYS A 77 -13.28 -3.38 3.45
CA LYS A 77 -13.63 -2.35 4.41
C LYS A 77 -13.08 -2.82 5.76
N ARG A 78 -12.00 -2.22 6.26
CA ARG A 78 -11.65 -2.37 7.67
C ARG A 78 -12.63 -1.53 8.49
N ALA A 79 -13.55 -2.23 9.15
CA ALA A 79 -14.48 -1.71 10.14
C ALA A 79 -13.70 -1.02 11.26
N LYS A 80 -14.16 0.16 11.65
CA LYS A 80 -13.86 0.73 12.97
C LYS A 80 -14.79 0.03 13.96
N GLU A 81 -14.21 -0.57 14.99
CA GLU A 81 -14.92 -0.87 16.24
C GLU A 81 -14.87 0.37 17.14
#